data_AF-A0A3A1YV90-F1
#
_entry.id   AF-A0A3A1YV90-F1
#
_cell.length_a   1.000
_cell.length_b   1.000
_cell.length_c   1.000
_cell.angle_alpha   90.00
_cell.angle_beta   90.00
_cell.angle_gamma   90.00
#
_symmetry.space_group_name_H-M   'P 1'
#
loop_
_entity.id
_entity.type
_entity.pdbx_description
1 polymer ?
#
loop_
_entity_poly.entity_id
_entity_poly.type
_entity_poly.pdbx_seq_one_letter_code
_entity_poly.pdbx_strand_id
1 'polypeptide(L)'
;MYESKNQPLLPVRHFTRRLMLHIGCAALIMAATVLIGVVANVWLEAVSWHDALLNAALVIAGMGLYLMPESIGGKVFFAAYGLFVGLVFVTTLGIILAPVAHRILHKFHLDDD
;
A
#
# COMPACT_ATOMS: atom_id res chain seq x y z
N MET A 1 -5.83 -18.44 1.48
CA MET A 1 -7.08 -19.00 0.93
C MET A 1 -8.19 -18.80 1.95
N TYR A 2 -9.33 -18.28 1.52
CA TYR A 2 -10.48 -17.94 2.36
C TYR A 2 -11.36 -19.16 2.64
N GLU A 3 -12.17 -19.14 3.71
CA GLU A 3 -13.13 -20.23 4.02
C GLU A 3 -14.20 -20.35 2.92
N SER A 4 -14.62 -21.59 2.62
CA SER A 4 -15.81 -21.83 1.80
C SER A 4 -17.08 -21.52 2.60
N LYS A 5 -18.19 -21.20 1.91
CA LYS A 5 -19.47 -20.82 2.54
C LYS A 5 -19.90 -21.73 3.70
N ASN A 6 -19.77 -23.06 3.56
CA ASN A 6 -20.26 -24.04 4.55
C ASN A 6 -19.28 -24.35 5.71
N GLN A 7 -18.16 -23.64 5.83
CA GLN A 7 -17.20 -23.85 6.93
C GLN A 7 -17.51 -22.90 8.10
N PRO A 8 -17.31 -23.31 9.36
CA PRO A 8 -17.45 -22.41 10.50
C PRO A 8 -16.39 -21.29 10.46
N LEU A 9 -16.71 -20.13 11.05
CA LEU A 9 -15.79 -18.99 11.14
C LEU A 9 -14.45 -19.41 11.78
N LEU A 10 -13.33 -18.99 11.18
CA LEU A 10 -12.00 -19.20 11.74
C LEU A 10 -11.90 -18.66 13.18
N PRO A 11 -11.29 -19.43 14.09
CA PRO A 11 -10.96 -18.94 15.42
C PRO A 11 -10.14 -17.64 15.34
N VAL A 12 -10.42 -16.71 16.25
CA VAL A 12 -9.86 -15.35 16.25
C VAL A 12 -8.34 -15.34 16.08
N ARG A 13 -7.62 -16.30 16.69
CA ARG A 13 -6.16 -16.43 16.61
C ARG A 13 -5.63 -16.74 15.20
N HIS A 14 -6.36 -17.53 14.41
CA HIS A 14 -5.95 -17.80 13.02
C HIS A 14 -6.31 -16.63 12.10
N PHE A 15 -7.42 -15.96 12.37
CA PHE A 15 -7.80 -14.75 11.66
C PHE A 15 -6.78 -13.62 11.86
N THR A 16 -6.31 -13.38 13.09
CA THR A 16 -5.29 -12.35 13.35
C THR A 16 -3.99 -12.65 12.62
N ARG A 17 -3.55 -13.92 12.56
CA ARG A 17 -2.38 -14.30 11.75
C ARG A 17 -2.60 -14.01 10.26
N ARG A 18 -3.78 -14.30 9.71
CA ARG A 18 -4.12 -13.97 8.32
C ARG A 18 -4.07 -12.46 8.09
N LEU A 19 -4.62 -11.66 8.99
CA LEU A 19 -4.59 -10.21 8.90
C LEU A 19 -3.15 -9.67 8.95
N MET A 20 -2.32 -10.16 9.87
CA MET A 20 -0.91 -9.76 9.99
C MET A 20 -0.11 -10.08 8.71
N LEU A 21 -0.41 -11.19 8.02
CA LEU A 21 0.23 -11.50 6.73
C LEU A 21 -0.18 -10.50 5.64
N HIS A 22 -1.45 -10.07 5.59
CA HIS A 22 -1.91 -9.07 4.63
C HIS A 22 -1.31 -7.69 4.93
N ILE A 23 -1.26 -7.31 6.21
CA ILE A 23 -0.58 -6.07 6.66
C ILE A 23 0.90 -6.12 6.31
N GLY A 24 1.59 -7.23 6.58
CA GLY A 24 3.00 -7.41 6.24
C GLY A 24 3.26 -7.32 4.73
N CYS A 25 2.40 -7.94 3.91
CA CYS A 25 2.47 -7.83 2.46
C CYS A 25 2.27 -6.37 1.99
N ALA A 26 1.25 -5.68 2.52
CA ALA A 26 1.01 -4.28 2.22
C ALA A 26 2.20 -3.40 2.62
N ALA A 27 2.77 -3.62 3.81
CA ALA A 27 3.95 -2.88 4.29
C ALA A 27 5.16 -3.08 3.37
N LEU A 28 5.40 -4.30 2.87
CA LEU A 28 6.47 -4.56 1.90
C LEU A 28 6.25 -3.83 0.58
N ILE A 29 5.02 -3.82 0.06
CA ILE A 29 4.66 -3.08 -1.16
C ILE A 29 4.91 -1.58 -0.96
N MET A 30 4.47 -1.02 0.18
CA MET A 30 4.69 0.39 0.51
C MET A 30 6.18 0.71 0.62
N ALA A 31 6.96 -0.13 1.31
CA ALA A 31 8.40 0.05 1.47
C ALA A 31 9.12 0.03 0.11
N ALA A 32 8.79 -0.91 -0.78
CA ALA A 32 9.34 -0.96 -2.13
C ALA A 32 9.00 0.31 -2.93
N THR A 33 7.75 0.78 -2.81
CA THR A 33 7.29 2.02 -3.47
C THR A 33 8.06 3.24 -2.98
N VAL A 34 8.24 3.39 -1.66
CA VAL A 34 9.07 4.45 -1.07
C VAL A 34 10.49 4.38 -1.60
N LEU A 35 11.12 3.20 -1.61
CA LEU A 35 12.50 3.03 -2.06
C LEU A 35 12.68 3.46 -3.52
N ILE A 36 11.73 3.13 -4.40
CA ILE A 36 11.72 3.59 -5.79
C ILE A 36 11.72 5.13 -5.86
N GLY A 37 10.84 5.77 -5.09
CA GLY A 37 10.78 7.23 -5.01
C GLY A 37 12.06 7.87 -4.47
N VAL A 38 12.69 7.26 -3.45
CA VAL A 38 13.95 7.73 -2.87
C VAL A 38 15.09 7.65 -3.88
N VAL A 39 15.27 6.49 -4.52
CA VAL A 39 16.33 6.28 -5.52
C VAL A 39 16.19 7.26 -6.67
N ALA A 40 14.96 7.48 -7.17
CA ALA A 40 14.72 8.42 -8.25
C ALA A 40 15.00 9.87 -7.86
N ASN A 41 14.61 10.31 -6.65
CA ASN A 41 14.95 11.65 -6.15
C ASN A 41 16.48 11.85 -6.10
N VAL A 42 17.21 10.90 -5.53
CA VAL A 42 18.68 11.00 -5.38
C VAL A 42 19.37 10.99 -6.74
N TRP A 43 18.90 10.18 -7.69
CA TRP A 43 19.54 10.02 -9.00
C TRP A 43 19.17 11.09 -10.02
N LEU A 44 17.91 11.52 -10.06
CA LEU A 44 17.42 12.48 -11.07
C LEU A 44 17.53 13.93 -10.62
N GLU A 45 17.46 14.21 -9.31
CA GLU A 45 17.38 15.57 -8.76
C GLU A 45 18.52 15.89 -7.77
N ALA A 46 19.49 14.98 -7.59
CA ALA A 46 20.67 15.15 -6.73
C ALA A 46 20.35 15.59 -5.28
N VAL A 47 19.19 15.18 -4.78
CA VAL A 47 18.71 15.50 -3.42
C VAL A 47 19.34 14.54 -2.40
N SER A 48 19.52 15.01 -1.16
CA SER A 48 19.93 14.17 -0.03
C SER A 48 18.95 12.99 0.18
N TRP A 49 19.44 11.86 0.68
CA TRP A 49 18.58 10.67 0.83
C TRP A 49 17.45 10.85 1.85
N HIS A 50 17.64 11.66 2.89
CA HIS A 50 16.63 11.91 3.91
C HIS A 50 15.52 12.83 3.40
N ASP A 51 15.86 13.83 2.58
CA ASP A 51 14.86 14.71 1.96
C ASP A 51 14.11 13.97 0.85
N ALA A 52 14.81 13.08 0.12
CA ALA A 52 14.20 12.15 -0.83
C ALA A 52 13.19 11.22 -0.14
N LEU A 53 13.51 10.71 1.05
CA LEU A 53 12.61 9.88 1.86
C LEU A 53 11.39 10.65 2.33
N LEU A 54 11.58 11.88 2.82
CA LEU A 54 10.48 12.77 3.19
C LEU A 54 9.58 13.04 1.98
N ASN A 55 10.14 13.40 0.83
CA ASN A 55 9.39 13.66 -0.40
C ASN A 55 8.57 12.43 -0.83
N ALA A 56 9.19 11.25 -0.87
CA ALA A 56 8.51 10.01 -1.24
C ALA A 56 7.37 9.65 -0.27
N ALA A 57 7.59 9.84 1.05
CA ALA A 57 6.58 9.58 2.06
C ALA A 57 5.37 10.53 1.95
N LEU A 58 5.60 11.81 1.65
CA LEU A 58 4.53 12.80 1.48
C LEU A 58 3.70 12.55 0.21
N VAL A 59 4.35 12.14 -0.88
CA VAL A 59 3.65 11.72 -2.11
C VAL A 59 2.75 10.52 -1.84
N ILE A 60 3.28 9.52 -1.13
CA ILE A 60 2.53 8.32 -0.75
C ILE A 60 1.35 8.63 0.18
N ALA A 61 1.53 9.57 1.10
CA ALA A 61 0.45 10.04 1.98
C ALA A 61 -0.61 10.88 1.24
N GLY A 62 -0.41 11.20 -0.05
CA GLY A 62 -1.32 12.01 -0.84
C GLY A 62 -1.20 13.51 -0.58
N MET A 63 -0.15 13.96 0.11
CA MET A 63 0.10 15.39 0.38
C MET A 63 0.79 16.10 -0.80
N GLY A 64 1.27 15.34 -1.79
CA GLY A 64 1.96 15.85 -2.97
C GLY A 64 3.49 15.88 -2.79
N LEU A 65 4.15 16.57 -3.73
CA LEU A 65 5.61 16.73 -3.73
C LEU A 65 6.03 17.81 -2.73
N TYR A 66 6.98 17.49 -1.86
CA TYR A 66 7.69 18.45 -1.02
C TYR A 66 8.80 19.15 -1.79
N LEU A 67 9.52 18.39 -2.62
CA LEU A 67 10.54 18.90 -3.52
C LEU A 67 10.07 18.74 -4.96
N MET A 68 9.94 19.88 -5.65
CA MET A 68 9.53 19.90 -7.04
C MET A 68 10.75 19.56 -7.91
N PRO A 69 10.65 18.57 -8.83
CA PRO A 69 11.75 18.25 -9.73
C PRO A 69 12.03 19.43 -10.68
N GLU A 70 13.31 19.75 -10.88
CA GLU A 70 13.75 20.80 -11.80
C GLU A 70 13.99 20.22 -13.19
N SER A 71 14.53 19.00 -13.25
CA SER A 71 14.90 18.33 -14.50
C SER A 71 13.67 17.83 -15.28
N ILE A 72 13.80 17.73 -16.60
CA ILE A 72 12.75 17.16 -17.46
C ILE A 72 12.50 15.69 -17.08
N GLY A 73 13.58 14.94 -16.84
CA GLY A 73 13.50 13.53 -16.45
C GLY A 73 12.77 13.32 -15.13
N GLY A 74 13.07 14.13 -14.12
CA GLY A 74 12.38 14.10 -12.83
C GLY A 74 10.91 14.49 -12.95
N LYS A 75 10.57 15.53 -13.71
CA LYS A 75 9.16 15.92 -13.93
C LYS A 75 8.34 14.78 -14.53
N VAL A 76 8.86 14.12 -15.56
CA VAL A 76 8.19 12.97 -16.21
C VAL A 76 8.10 11.79 -15.25
N PHE A 77 9.18 11.49 -14.52
CA PHE A 77 9.21 10.41 -13.54
C PHE A 77 8.18 10.65 -12.43
N PHE A 78 8.16 11.81 -11.78
CA PHE A 78 7.25 12.10 -10.67
C PHE A 78 5.79 12.18 -11.09
N ALA A 79 5.50 12.56 -12.33
CA ALA A 79 4.16 12.45 -12.89
C ALA A 79 3.69 10.98 -12.97
N ALA A 80 4.51 10.09 -13.53
CA ALA A 80 4.19 8.66 -13.62
C ALA A 80 4.18 7.98 -12.24
N TYR A 81 5.15 8.32 -11.39
CA TYR A 81 5.27 7.82 -10.02
C TYR A 81 4.06 8.21 -9.17
N GLY A 82 3.56 9.45 -9.29
CA GLY A 82 2.35 9.88 -8.59
C GLY A 82 1.11 9.05 -8.96
N LEU A 83 0.92 8.75 -10.25
CA LEU A 83 -0.17 7.87 -10.71
C LEU A 83 -0.01 6.44 -10.17
N PHE A 84 1.21 5.90 -10.24
CA PHE A 84 1.54 4.57 -9.71
C PHE A 84 1.28 4.48 -8.20
N VAL A 85 1.74 5.47 -7.43
CA VAL A 85 1.52 5.57 -5.98
C VAL A 85 0.02 5.57 -5.65
N GLY A 86 -0.79 6.32 -6.40
CA GLY A 86 -2.24 6.33 -6.22
C GLY A 86 -2.86 4.93 -6.36
N LEU A 87 -2.46 4.19 -7.40
CA LEU A 87 -2.92 2.80 -7.59
C LEU A 87 -2.42 1.86 -6.50
N VAL A 88 -1.15 1.99 -6.09
CA VAL A 88 -0.57 1.20 -5.00
C VAL A 88 -1.31 1.44 -3.70
N PHE A 89 -1.63 2.68 -3.35
CA PHE A 89 -2.36 3.04 -2.14
C PHE A 89 -3.75 2.38 -2.09
N VAL A 90 -4.52 2.47 -3.18
CA VAL A 90 -5.84 1.81 -3.28
C VAL A 90 -5.69 0.29 -3.18
N THR A 91 -4.67 -0.27 -3.83
CA THR A 91 -4.41 -1.71 -3.81
C THR A 91 -4.04 -2.21 -2.42
N THR A 92 -3.15 -1.53 -1.69
CA THR A 92 -2.77 -1.92 -0.33
C THR A 92 -3.92 -1.79 0.64
N LEU A 93 -4.78 -0.78 0.50
CA LEU A 93 -6.02 -0.69 1.27
C LEU A 93 -6.93 -1.89 0.99
N GLY A 94 -7.10 -2.28 -0.27
CA GLY A 94 -7.85 -3.46 -0.66
C GLY A 94 -7.29 -4.75 -0.06
N ILE A 95 -5.96 -4.93 -0.05
CA ILE A 95 -5.29 -6.09 0.56
C ILE A 95 -5.58 -6.18 2.06
N ILE A 96 -5.52 -5.05 2.78
CA ILE A 96 -5.77 -5.01 4.22
C ILE A 96 -7.25 -5.25 4.54
N LEU A 97 -8.16 -4.66 3.76
CA LEU A 97 -9.60 -4.76 3.98
C LEU A 97 -10.21 -6.09 3.52
N ALA A 98 -9.65 -6.76 2.50
CA ALA A 98 -10.15 -8.02 1.97
C ALA A 98 -10.47 -9.08 3.04
N PRO A 99 -9.58 -9.40 4.01
CA PRO A 99 -9.90 -10.39 5.04
C PRO A 99 -11.01 -9.96 5.99
N VAL A 100 -11.13 -8.65 6.26
CA VAL A 100 -12.20 -8.10 7.11
C VAL A 100 -13.53 -8.18 6.38
N ALA A 101 -13.59 -7.71 5.14
CA ALA A 101 -14.77 -7.77 4.29
C ALA A 101 -15.24 -9.22 4.10
N HIS A 102 -14.32 -10.14 3.82
CA HIS A 102 -14.62 -11.56 3.72
C HIS A 102 -15.25 -12.10 5.01
N ARG A 103 -14.69 -11.77 6.18
CA ARG A 103 -15.21 -12.25 7.47
C ARG A 103 -16.60 -11.69 7.78
N ILE A 104 -16.86 -10.42 7.45
CA ILE A 104 -18.16 -9.79 7.65
C ILE A 104 -19.21 -10.48 6.77
N LEU A 105 -18.93 -10.62 5.46
CA LEU A 105 -19.84 -11.27 4.52
C LEU A 105 -20.09 -12.73 4.88
N HIS A 106 -19.07 -13.46 5.32
CA HIS A 106 -19.19 -14.86 5.71
C HIS A 106 -20.00 -15.01 7.01
N LYS A 107 -19.83 -14.11 7.99
CA LYS A 107 -20.67 -14.07 9.19
C LYS A 107 -22.15 -13.82 8.83
N PHE A 108 -22.44 -12.84 7.98
CA PHE A 108 -23.83 -12.55 7.56
C PHE A 108 -24.49 -13.76 6.90
N HIS A 109 -23.79 -14.46 5.99
CA HIS A 109 -24.35 -15.67 5.36
C HIS A 109 -24.63 -16.80 6.37
N LEU A 110 -23.82 -16.94 7.42
CA LEU A 110 -24.06 -17.94 8.47
C LEU A 110 -25.19 -17.55 9.43
N ASP A 111 -25.53 -16.26 9.53
CA ASP A 111 -26.65 -15.77 10.35
C ASP A 111 -28.00 -15.89 9.60
N ASP A 112 -27.98 -16.03 8.26
CA ASP A 112 -29.16 -16.18 7.39
C ASP A 112 -29.64 -17.65 7.22
N ASP A 113 -28.81 -18.63 7.60
CA ASP A 113 -29.11 -20.08 7.62
C ASP A 113 -29.41 -20.58 9.05
#